data_AF-A0A1G6KAH4-F1
#
_entry.id   AF-A0A1G6KAH4-F1
#
_cell.length_a   1.000
_cell.length_b   1.000
_cell.length_c   1.000
_cell.angle_alpha   90.00
_cell.angle_beta   90.00
_cell.angle_gamma   90.00
#
_symmetry.space_group_name_H-M   'P 1'
#
loop_
_entity.id
_entity.type
_entity.pdbx_description
1 polymer ?
#
loop_
_entity_poly.entity_id
_entity_poly.type
_entity_poly.pdbx_seq_one_letter_code
_entity_poly.pdbx_strand_id
1 'polypeptide(L)'
;MEQLGAFAQTSEPLEAARLVRRPGLVAEMQARLVHHGLLDPPADGLLDPVTQWALGAFCRAVCLPFNNALAPPVAAALLQQAPVLPLQPDSSLAGRIVAALIRHNHWLCRHPDCVNIVYVEGMDEQGREVPRRRDAFDDLRLLLRIASGGYPEIVGAWSATTASGRLAVETPAEPEGAPRLAAGQHRAWVVGRTAIGTELEQEALIQVLPVLVTRDANRDFRRDGDPPERGIFLIDQHGGHDAPRERVGGIGAGCLVGRSQAGHGSFMARLRDDPRWRVNAAHVFTTSILQAKEVAG
;
A
#
# COMPACT_ATOMS: atom_id res chain seq x y z
N MET A 1 22.88 3.76 12.01
CA MET A 1 22.74 2.45 12.70
C MET A 1 23.71 2.32 13.88
N GLU A 2 24.26 3.44 14.36
CA GLU A 2 25.29 3.44 15.40
C GLU A 2 24.67 3.27 16.80
N GLN A 3 23.50 3.87 17.02
CA GLN A 3 22.82 3.83 18.33
C GLN A 3 22.27 2.44 18.63
N LEU A 4 21.68 1.76 17.64
CA LEU A 4 21.15 0.41 17.79
C LEU A 4 22.29 -0.60 18.00
N GLY A 5 23.40 -0.44 17.29
CA GLY A 5 24.62 -1.22 17.47
C GLY A 5 25.22 -1.07 18.86
N ALA A 6 25.35 0.17 19.34
CA ALA A 6 25.81 0.43 20.71
C ALA A 6 24.84 -0.12 21.76
N PHE A 7 23.52 0.00 21.54
CA PHE A 7 22.52 -0.52 22.46
C PHE A 7 22.56 -2.05 22.57
N ALA A 8 22.82 -2.76 21.46
CA ALA A 8 22.95 -4.22 21.43
C ALA A 8 24.09 -4.76 22.31
N GLN A 9 25.05 -3.92 22.71
CA GLN A 9 26.16 -4.28 23.59
C GLN A 9 25.88 -3.99 25.08
N THR A 10 24.68 -3.49 25.42
CA THR A 10 24.30 -3.21 26.82
C THR A 10 23.69 -4.45 27.49
N SER A 11 23.44 -4.37 28.81
CA SER A 11 22.84 -5.45 29.60
C SER A 11 21.36 -5.23 29.95
N GLU A 12 20.86 -3.98 29.88
CA GLU A 12 19.52 -3.64 30.36
C GLU A 12 18.54 -3.38 29.21
N PRO A 13 17.31 -3.92 29.28
CA PRO A 13 16.26 -3.60 28.33
C PRO A 13 15.78 -2.15 28.47
N LEU A 14 15.33 -1.57 27.36
CA LEU A 14 14.67 -0.26 27.34
C LEU A 14 13.17 -0.42 27.17
N GLU A 15 12.43 -0.18 28.26
CA GLU A 15 10.97 -0.06 28.26
C GLU A 15 10.49 1.05 27.32
N ALA A 16 9.28 0.90 26.77
CA ALA A 16 8.70 1.85 25.81
C ALA A 16 8.77 3.32 26.28
N ALA A 17 8.51 3.58 27.56
CA ALA A 17 8.54 4.93 28.16
C ALA A 17 9.95 5.59 28.16
N ARG A 18 11.01 4.78 28.12
CA ARG A 18 12.40 5.26 27.96
C ARG A 18 12.79 5.31 26.50
N LEU A 19 12.36 4.33 25.70
CA LEU A 19 12.66 4.23 24.28
C LEU A 19 12.10 5.42 23.48
N VAL A 20 10.89 5.89 23.80
CA VAL A 20 10.28 7.08 23.18
C VAL A 20 11.11 8.36 23.35
N ARG A 21 11.99 8.43 24.36
CA ARG A 21 12.91 9.55 24.59
C ARG A 21 14.20 9.46 23.77
N ARG A 22 14.33 8.45 22.90
CA ARG A 22 15.49 8.20 22.04
C ARG A 22 15.06 8.07 20.57
N PRO A 23 14.58 9.16 19.94
CA PRO A 23 14.04 9.11 18.57
C PRO A 23 15.05 8.60 17.54
N GLY A 24 16.35 8.87 17.71
CA GLY A 24 17.39 8.31 16.84
C GLY A 24 17.50 6.79 16.91
N LEU A 25 17.46 6.22 18.12
CA LEU A 25 17.45 4.76 18.33
C LEU A 25 16.16 4.13 17.78
N VAL A 26 15.01 4.79 17.98
CA VAL A 26 13.73 4.34 17.41
C VAL A 26 13.79 4.34 15.88
N ALA A 27 14.31 5.40 15.25
CA ALA A 27 14.42 5.48 13.80
C ALA A 27 15.34 4.38 13.23
N GLU A 28 16.46 4.08 13.90
CA GLU A 28 17.33 2.98 13.49
C GLU A 28 16.65 1.61 13.64
N MET A 29 15.93 1.39 14.75
CA MET A 29 15.14 0.17 14.97
C MET A 29 14.05 0.02 13.90
N GLN A 30 13.30 1.08 13.60
CA GLN A 30 12.28 1.10 12.56
C GLN A 30 12.88 0.80 11.19
N ALA A 31 14.03 1.39 10.84
CA ALA A 31 14.72 1.10 9.58
C ALA A 31 15.09 -0.40 9.45
N ARG A 32 15.45 -1.06 10.56
CA ARG A 32 15.64 -2.52 10.58
C ARG A 32 14.33 -3.28 10.42
N LEU A 33 13.25 -2.86 11.09
CA LEU A 33 11.92 -3.47 10.93
C LEU A 33 11.41 -3.33 9.48
N VAL A 34 11.67 -2.20 8.82
CA VAL A 34 11.41 -1.97 7.38
C VAL A 34 12.17 -2.97 6.54
N HIS A 35 13.49 -3.13 6.78
CA HIS A 35 14.35 -4.10 6.08
C HIS A 35 13.86 -5.55 6.23
N HIS A 36 13.38 -5.90 7.43
CA HIS A 36 12.79 -7.21 7.70
C HIS A 36 11.36 -7.37 7.17
N GLY A 37 10.76 -6.33 6.56
CA GLY A 37 9.43 -6.37 5.94
C GLY A 37 8.26 -6.29 6.92
N LEU A 38 8.49 -5.72 8.11
CA LEU A 38 7.50 -5.70 9.19
C LEU A 38 6.93 -4.30 9.49
N LEU A 39 7.57 -3.24 9.01
CA LEU A 39 7.12 -1.87 9.22
C LEU A 39 7.21 -1.07 7.91
N ASP A 40 6.15 -0.32 7.59
CA ASP A 40 6.11 0.55 6.42
C ASP A 40 7.18 1.67 6.51
N PRO A 41 7.90 1.99 5.41
CA PRO A 41 8.82 3.13 5.39
C PRO A 41 8.08 4.47 5.27
N PRO A 42 8.76 5.61 5.58
CA PRO A 42 10.10 5.72 6.15
C PRO A 42 10.11 5.55 7.68
N ALA A 43 11.29 5.30 8.25
CA ALA A 43 11.50 5.44 9.68
C ALA A 43 11.41 6.91 10.10
N ASP A 44 10.62 7.21 11.13
CA ASP A 44 10.29 8.56 11.59
C ASP A 44 10.72 8.86 13.04
N GLY A 45 11.22 7.85 13.76
CA GLY A 45 11.63 7.95 15.15
C GLY A 45 10.46 7.95 16.15
N LEU A 46 9.23 7.70 15.70
CA LEU A 46 8.03 7.67 16.53
C LEU A 46 7.70 6.25 16.98
N LEU A 47 7.66 6.01 18.30
CA LEU A 47 7.29 4.71 18.85
C LEU A 47 5.76 4.54 18.95
N ASP A 48 5.11 4.46 17.79
CA ASP A 48 3.66 4.30 17.68
C ASP A 48 3.19 2.84 17.91
N PRO A 49 1.87 2.58 17.99
CA PRO A 49 1.35 1.23 18.17
C PRO A 49 1.76 0.25 17.05
N VAL A 50 1.91 0.72 15.81
CA VAL A 50 2.34 -0.11 14.68
C VAL A 50 3.81 -0.50 14.82
N THR A 51 4.68 0.41 15.24
CA THR A 51 6.09 0.15 15.53
C THR A 51 6.23 -0.87 16.66
N GLN A 52 5.45 -0.75 17.74
CA GLN A 52 5.44 -1.73 18.83
C GLN A 52 4.93 -3.11 18.39
N TRP A 53 3.87 -3.15 17.59
CA TRP A 53 3.37 -4.37 16.98
C TRP A 53 4.43 -5.04 16.09
N ALA A 54 5.09 -4.27 15.22
CA ALA A 54 6.12 -4.76 14.31
C ALA A 54 7.33 -5.32 15.08
N LEU A 55 7.74 -4.68 16.17
CA LEU A 55 8.78 -5.18 17.07
C LEU A 55 8.37 -6.52 17.72
N GLY A 56 7.14 -6.62 18.20
CA GLY A 56 6.61 -7.87 18.74
C GLY A 56 6.50 -8.98 17.69
N ALA A 57 6.11 -8.65 16.46
CA ALA A 57 6.07 -9.57 15.33
C ALA A 57 7.48 -10.06 14.96
N PHE A 58 8.47 -9.15 14.96
CA PHE A 58 9.87 -9.50 14.75
C PHE A 58 10.36 -10.47 15.81
N CYS A 59 10.14 -10.17 17.11
CA CYS A 59 10.55 -11.03 18.20
C CYS A 59 9.96 -12.45 18.08
N ARG A 60 8.67 -12.57 17.73
CA ARG A 60 8.04 -13.87 17.46
C ARG A 60 8.71 -14.61 16.30
N ALA A 61 9.02 -13.93 15.21
CA ALA A 61 9.67 -14.53 14.04
C ALA A 61 11.07 -15.09 14.36
N VAL A 62 11.79 -14.47 15.29
CA VAL A 62 13.14 -14.91 15.73
C VAL A 62 13.15 -15.68 17.06
N CYS A 63 11.98 -16.08 17.56
CA CYS A 63 11.83 -16.82 18.82
C CYS A 63 12.45 -16.13 20.05
N LEU A 64 12.38 -14.80 20.11
CA LEU A 64 12.80 -14.00 21.27
C LEU A 64 11.59 -13.54 22.09
N PRO A 65 11.72 -13.45 23.43
CA PRO A 65 10.66 -12.91 24.27
C PRO A 65 10.44 -11.42 23.98
N PHE A 66 9.17 -10.99 24.05
CA PHE A 66 8.79 -9.58 23.91
C PHE A 66 7.85 -9.18 25.04
N ASN A 67 8.30 -8.20 25.83
CA ASN A 67 7.58 -7.64 26.97
C ASN A 67 7.34 -6.12 26.81
N ASN A 68 7.11 -5.65 25.57
CA ASN A 68 6.97 -4.23 25.23
C ASN A 68 8.24 -3.38 25.50
N ALA A 69 9.41 -4.02 25.53
CA ALA A 69 10.71 -3.37 25.65
C ALA A 69 11.64 -3.79 24.51
N LEU A 70 12.58 -2.90 24.17
CA LEU A 70 13.71 -3.27 23.31
C LEU A 70 14.82 -3.85 24.19
N ALA A 71 15.02 -5.16 24.14
CA ALA A 71 16.11 -5.84 24.84
C ALA A 71 17.38 -5.93 23.98
N PRO A 72 18.60 -5.94 24.56
CA PRO A 72 19.85 -6.05 23.80
C PRO A 72 19.91 -7.24 22.82
N PRO A 73 19.43 -8.47 23.16
CA PRO A 73 19.36 -9.57 22.20
C PRO A 73 18.45 -9.29 21.00
N VAL A 74 17.36 -8.55 21.20
CA VAL A 74 16.45 -8.15 20.11
C VAL A 74 17.13 -7.13 19.20
N ALA A 75 17.84 -6.16 19.77
CA ALA A 75 18.62 -5.20 18.99
C ALA A 75 19.73 -5.87 18.18
N ALA A 76 20.43 -6.86 18.76
CA ALA A 76 21.43 -7.66 18.05
C ALA A 76 20.80 -8.47 16.89
N ALA A 77 19.61 -9.05 17.10
CA ALA A 77 18.88 -9.76 16.07
C ALA A 77 18.40 -8.84 14.93
N LEU A 78 17.94 -7.62 15.25
CA LEU A 78 17.53 -6.63 14.25
C LEU A 78 18.68 -6.22 13.33
N LEU A 79 19.93 -6.29 13.78
CA LEU A 79 21.11 -5.94 12.97
C LEU A 79 21.51 -7.03 11.97
N GLN A 80 20.88 -8.21 12.01
CA GLN A 80 21.16 -9.30 11.08
C GLN A 80 20.80 -8.92 9.64
N GLN A 81 21.69 -9.24 8.69
CA GLN A 81 21.51 -8.80 7.30
C GLN A 81 20.39 -9.54 6.57
N ALA A 82 20.16 -10.82 6.85
CA ALA A 82 19.09 -11.57 6.22
C ALA A 82 17.72 -11.10 6.77
N PRO A 83 16.75 -10.77 5.90
CA PRO A 83 15.38 -10.53 6.34
C PRO A 83 14.80 -11.76 7.04
N VAL A 84 14.09 -11.57 8.16
CA VAL A 84 13.47 -12.69 8.90
C VAL A 84 12.27 -13.27 8.17
N LEU A 85 11.68 -12.47 7.27
CA LEU A 85 10.61 -12.85 6.38
C LEU A 85 11.13 -12.68 4.94
N PRO A 86 11.68 -13.73 4.32
CA PRO A 86 12.15 -13.67 2.94
C PRO A 86 10.99 -13.63 1.95
N LEU A 87 11.25 -13.17 0.74
CA LEU A 87 10.31 -13.24 -0.38
C LEU A 87 10.75 -14.37 -1.33
N GLN A 88 9.81 -15.21 -1.73
CA GLN A 88 10.02 -16.32 -2.68
C GLN A 88 9.00 -16.22 -3.80
N PRO A 89 9.12 -15.23 -4.71
CA PRO A 89 8.24 -15.15 -5.87
C PRO A 89 8.42 -16.38 -6.76
N ASP A 90 7.30 -16.97 -7.16
CA ASP A 90 7.24 -18.10 -8.09
C ASP A 90 6.69 -17.66 -9.47
N SER A 91 6.37 -18.62 -10.32
CA SER A 91 5.81 -18.35 -11.66
C SER A 91 4.31 -18.04 -11.65
N SER A 92 3.63 -18.07 -10.49
CA SER A 92 2.21 -17.72 -10.40
C SER A 92 1.99 -16.23 -10.70
N LEU A 93 0.73 -15.81 -10.88
CA LEU A 93 0.42 -14.38 -11.03
C LEU A 93 0.90 -13.57 -9.82
N ALA A 94 0.69 -14.08 -8.60
CA ALA A 94 1.14 -13.45 -7.36
C ALA A 94 2.67 -13.31 -7.32
N GLY A 95 3.38 -14.37 -7.70
CA GLY A 95 4.83 -14.40 -7.80
C GLY A 95 5.37 -13.40 -8.81
N ARG A 96 4.79 -13.33 -10.01
CA ARG A 96 5.16 -12.35 -11.04
C ARG A 96 4.92 -10.91 -10.62
N ILE A 97 3.81 -10.63 -9.93
CA ILE A 97 3.54 -9.29 -9.39
C ILE A 97 4.57 -8.92 -8.33
N VAL A 98 4.88 -9.80 -7.38
CA VAL A 98 5.91 -9.54 -6.36
C VAL A 98 7.29 -9.36 -7.01
N ALA A 99 7.64 -10.15 -8.03
CA ALA A 99 8.86 -9.97 -8.79
C ALA A 99 8.91 -8.58 -9.47
N ALA A 100 7.80 -8.11 -10.03
CA ALA A 100 7.70 -6.76 -10.56
C ALA A 100 7.90 -5.69 -9.47
N LEU A 101 7.20 -5.81 -8.34
CA LEU A 101 7.37 -4.89 -7.21
C LEU A 101 8.83 -4.80 -6.74
N ILE A 102 9.53 -5.94 -6.65
CA ILE A 102 10.96 -5.99 -6.31
C ILE A 102 11.80 -5.25 -7.36
N ARG A 103 11.58 -5.49 -8.66
CA ARG A 103 12.31 -4.78 -9.75
C ARG A 103 12.14 -3.26 -9.67
N HIS A 104 10.98 -2.79 -9.21
CA HIS A 104 10.68 -1.37 -9.05
C HIS A 104 11.05 -0.80 -7.67
N ASN A 105 11.76 -1.57 -6.82
CA ASN A 105 12.12 -1.19 -5.45
C ASN A 105 10.91 -0.80 -4.58
N HIS A 106 9.73 -1.38 -4.84
CA HIS A 106 8.56 -1.18 -4.00
C HIS A 106 8.72 -1.97 -2.69
N TRP A 107 8.37 -1.34 -1.57
CA TRP A 107 8.34 -2.02 -0.29
C TRP A 107 7.11 -2.92 -0.17
N LEU A 108 7.26 -4.05 0.52
CA LEU A 108 6.20 -5.02 0.78
C LEU A 108 6.20 -5.37 2.27
N CYS A 109 5.02 -5.34 2.89
CA CYS A 109 4.82 -6.00 4.17
C CYS A 109 4.87 -7.51 3.94
N ARG A 110 5.70 -8.19 4.72
CA ARG A 110 5.98 -9.63 4.59
C ARG A 110 5.38 -10.45 5.72
N HIS A 111 4.71 -9.79 6.67
CA HIS A 111 3.98 -10.48 7.73
C HIS A 111 2.79 -11.25 7.11
N PRO A 112 2.58 -12.53 7.46
CA PRO A 112 1.56 -13.36 6.84
C PRO A 112 0.12 -12.89 7.11
N ASP A 113 -0.13 -12.14 8.17
CA ASP A 113 -1.49 -11.63 8.42
C ASP A 113 -1.74 -10.24 7.81
N CYS A 114 -0.75 -9.65 7.13
CA CYS A 114 -0.88 -8.33 6.52
C CYS A 114 -1.12 -8.44 5.01
N VAL A 115 -1.74 -7.40 4.45
CA VAL A 115 -1.99 -7.28 3.01
C VAL A 115 -1.25 -6.10 2.38
N ASN A 116 -0.92 -6.25 1.10
CA ASN A 116 -0.35 -5.22 0.25
C ASN A 116 -1.36 -4.89 -0.84
N ILE A 117 -1.65 -3.60 -1.04
CA ILE A 117 -2.62 -3.15 -2.05
C ILE A 117 -1.87 -2.93 -3.35
N VAL A 118 -2.34 -3.57 -4.42
CA VAL A 118 -1.75 -3.42 -5.75
C VAL A 118 -2.84 -3.23 -6.79
N TYR A 119 -2.55 -2.33 -7.74
CA TYR A 119 -3.27 -2.22 -8.99
C TYR A 119 -2.35 -2.60 -10.13
N VAL A 120 -2.88 -3.34 -11.11
CA VAL A 120 -2.18 -3.65 -12.37
C VAL A 120 -3.00 -3.11 -13.52
N GLU A 121 -2.47 -2.10 -14.19
CA GLU A 121 -3.13 -1.45 -15.31
C GLU A 121 -3.12 -2.32 -16.56
N GLY A 122 -4.28 -2.43 -17.23
CA GLY A 122 -4.43 -3.27 -18.42
C GLY A 122 -4.38 -4.77 -18.13
N MET A 123 -4.94 -5.20 -17.00
CA MET A 123 -4.98 -6.60 -16.60
C MET A 123 -6.38 -6.98 -16.09
N ASP A 124 -6.89 -8.13 -16.51
CA ASP A 124 -8.17 -8.66 -16.02
C ASP A 124 -8.02 -9.49 -14.73
N GLU A 125 -9.14 -9.91 -14.16
CA GLU A 125 -9.18 -10.70 -12.91
C GLU A 125 -8.54 -12.09 -13.04
N GLN A 126 -8.28 -12.57 -14.27
CA GLN A 126 -7.57 -13.82 -14.53
C GLN A 126 -6.06 -13.59 -14.72
N GLY A 127 -5.59 -12.35 -14.61
CA GLY A 127 -4.19 -11.99 -14.80
C GLY A 127 -3.76 -11.92 -16.25
N ARG A 128 -4.70 -11.79 -17.19
CA ARG A 128 -4.42 -11.64 -18.62
C ARG A 128 -4.32 -10.16 -18.95
N GLU A 129 -3.37 -9.82 -19.80
CA GLU A 129 -3.26 -8.47 -20.35
C GLU A 129 -4.49 -8.16 -21.22
N VAL A 130 -5.08 -6.99 -21.00
CA VAL A 130 -6.21 -6.46 -21.76
C VAL A 130 -5.91 -5.04 -22.22
N PRO A 131 -6.34 -4.65 -23.44
CA PRO A 131 -6.21 -3.26 -23.88
C PRO A 131 -6.95 -2.31 -22.94
N ARG A 132 -6.27 -1.26 -22.47
CA ARG A 132 -6.89 -0.22 -21.65
C ARG A 132 -7.77 0.67 -22.50
N ARG A 133 -9.09 0.51 -22.39
CA ARG A 133 -10.05 1.41 -23.03
C ARG A 133 -10.23 2.66 -22.19
N ARG A 134 -10.57 3.76 -22.84
CA ARG A 134 -11.03 4.98 -22.15
C ARG A 134 -12.34 4.65 -21.44
N ASP A 135 -12.52 5.19 -20.23
CA ASP A 135 -13.78 5.10 -19.49
C ASP A 135 -14.22 3.66 -19.15
N ALA A 136 -13.29 2.74 -18.89
CA ALA A 136 -13.58 1.33 -18.62
C ALA A 136 -12.81 0.79 -17.41
N PHE A 137 -13.33 -0.30 -16.82
CA PHE A 137 -12.71 -1.02 -15.71
C PHE A 137 -11.79 -2.16 -16.23
N ASP A 138 -10.74 -1.78 -16.95
CA ASP A 138 -9.77 -2.67 -17.59
C ASP A 138 -8.47 -2.85 -16.78
N ASP A 139 -8.48 -2.45 -15.50
CA ASP A 139 -7.38 -2.63 -14.58
C ASP A 139 -7.75 -3.66 -13.49
N LEU A 140 -6.75 -4.24 -12.85
CA LEU A 140 -6.91 -5.21 -11.78
C LEU A 140 -6.59 -4.57 -10.44
N ARG A 141 -7.54 -4.50 -9.51
CA ARG A 141 -7.28 -4.23 -8.09
C ARG A 141 -7.12 -5.55 -7.35
N LEU A 142 -6.10 -5.67 -6.51
CA LEU A 142 -5.88 -6.89 -5.73
C LEU A 142 -5.25 -6.62 -4.36
N LEU A 143 -5.39 -7.61 -3.49
CA LEU A 143 -4.68 -7.71 -2.21
C LEU A 143 -3.71 -8.89 -2.25
N LEU A 144 -2.44 -8.62 -1.97
CA LEU A 144 -1.38 -9.63 -1.84
C LEU A 144 -1.02 -9.86 -0.38
N ARG A 145 -0.86 -11.13 -0.02
CA ARG A 145 -0.22 -11.57 1.21
C ARG A 145 1.09 -12.27 0.88
N ILE A 146 2.04 -12.24 1.82
CA ILE A 146 3.22 -13.11 1.80
C ILE A 146 3.01 -14.22 2.83
N ALA A 147 2.81 -15.46 2.42
CA ALA A 147 2.63 -16.59 3.32
C ALA A 147 3.87 -16.83 4.19
N SER A 148 3.76 -17.61 5.27
CA SER A 148 4.84 -17.86 6.22
C SER A 148 6.14 -18.43 5.62
N GLY A 149 6.06 -19.06 4.44
CA GLY A 149 7.22 -19.54 3.67
C GLY A 149 7.87 -18.50 2.73
N GLY A 150 7.33 -17.27 2.69
CA GLY A 150 7.77 -16.22 1.76
C GLY A 150 7.05 -16.22 0.41
N TYR A 151 6.14 -17.17 0.17
CA TYR A 151 5.41 -17.30 -1.09
C TYR A 151 4.27 -16.27 -1.19
N PRO A 152 4.19 -15.51 -2.31
CA PRO A 152 3.09 -14.58 -2.54
C PRO A 152 1.75 -15.27 -2.80
N GLU A 153 0.67 -14.71 -2.26
CA GLU A 153 -0.70 -15.17 -2.46
C GLU A 153 -1.63 -14.00 -2.76
N ILE A 154 -2.47 -14.13 -3.79
CA ILE A 154 -3.57 -13.20 -4.04
C ILE A 154 -4.74 -13.62 -3.15
N VAL A 155 -5.11 -12.76 -2.20
CA VAL A 155 -6.23 -13.01 -1.28
C VAL A 155 -7.51 -12.29 -1.70
N GLY A 156 -7.45 -11.45 -2.72
CA GLY A 156 -8.61 -10.85 -3.37
C GLY A 156 -8.20 -10.16 -4.67
N ALA A 157 -9.07 -10.22 -5.67
CA ALA A 157 -8.84 -9.67 -7.01
C ALA A 157 -10.18 -9.20 -7.59
N TRP A 158 -10.21 -7.99 -8.12
CA TRP A 158 -11.44 -7.33 -8.59
C TRP A 158 -11.15 -6.45 -9.81
N SER A 159 -12.07 -6.43 -10.78
CA SER A 159 -12.05 -5.44 -11.85
C SER A 159 -12.11 -4.03 -11.28
N ALA A 160 -11.25 -3.16 -11.80
CA ALA A 160 -11.05 -1.81 -11.32
C ALA A 160 -10.61 -0.87 -12.46
N THR A 161 -10.45 0.40 -12.13
CA THR A 161 -9.79 1.41 -12.96
C THR A 161 -8.89 2.26 -12.08
N THR A 162 -7.74 2.66 -12.62
CA THR A 162 -6.90 3.76 -12.12
C THR A 162 -7.03 5.00 -13.01
N ALA A 163 -7.79 4.91 -14.10
CA ALA A 163 -8.04 5.99 -15.05
C ALA A 163 -9.33 6.74 -14.69
N SER A 164 -9.30 8.04 -14.96
CA SER A 164 -10.47 8.89 -14.81
C SER A 164 -11.60 8.49 -15.76
N GLY A 165 -12.83 8.59 -15.26
CA GLY A 165 -14.03 8.42 -16.07
C GLY A 165 -14.17 9.53 -17.12
N ARG A 166 -14.96 9.28 -18.16
CA ARG A 166 -15.10 10.18 -19.31
C ARG A 166 -15.49 11.60 -18.90
N LEU A 167 -16.45 11.74 -17.99
CA LEU A 167 -16.97 13.05 -17.58
C LEU A 167 -15.87 13.91 -16.95
N ALA A 168 -15.01 13.30 -16.12
CA ALA A 168 -13.92 14.01 -15.46
C ALA A 168 -12.83 14.48 -16.43
N VAL A 169 -12.63 13.78 -17.54
CA VAL A 169 -11.64 14.16 -18.57
C VAL A 169 -12.22 15.18 -19.54
N GLU A 170 -13.45 14.99 -20.00
CA GLU A 170 -14.09 15.87 -20.99
C GLU A 170 -14.56 17.19 -20.39
N THR A 171 -15.02 17.17 -19.13
CA THR A 171 -15.50 18.35 -18.38
C THR A 171 -14.85 18.38 -17.00
N PRO A 172 -13.52 18.63 -16.92
CA PRO A 172 -12.81 18.62 -15.65
C PRO A 172 -13.28 19.77 -14.75
N ALA A 173 -13.26 19.54 -13.44
CA ALA A 173 -13.57 20.58 -12.45
C ALA A 173 -12.52 21.71 -12.47
N GLU A 174 -11.27 21.36 -12.78
CA GLU A 174 -10.14 22.29 -12.87
C GLU A 174 -9.67 22.46 -14.32
N PRO A 175 -9.25 23.67 -14.73
CA PRO A 175 -8.73 23.92 -16.09
C PRO A 175 -7.56 23.02 -16.49
N GLU A 176 -6.73 22.61 -15.54
CA GLU A 176 -5.57 21.74 -15.75
C GLU A 176 -5.98 20.31 -16.11
N GLY A 177 -7.23 19.90 -15.89
CA GLY A 177 -7.71 18.56 -16.16
C GLY A 177 -7.81 17.66 -14.92
N ALA A 178 -8.40 16.47 -15.11
CA ALA A 178 -8.52 15.49 -14.04
C ALA A 178 -7.13 14.99 -13.60
N PRO A 179 -6.88 14.87 -12.29
CA PRO A 179 -5.63 14.31 -11.81
C PRO A 179 -5.54 12.83 -12.19
N ARG A 180 -4.35 12.42 -12.61
CA ARG A 180 -4.01 11.02 -12.91
C ARG A 180 -2.86 10.59 -12.02
N LEU A 181 -3.15 9.68 -11.08
CA LEU A 181 -2.13 9.16 -10.18
C LEU A 181 -0.98 8.53 -10.96
N ALA A 182 0.25 8.90 -10.63
CA ALA A 182 1.45 8.36 -11.26
C ALA A 182 1.58 6.85 -10.98
N ALA A 183 2.20 6.12 -11.91
CA ALA A 183 2.64 4.75 -11.63
C ALA A 183 3.67 4.74 -10.49
N GLY A 184 3.83 3.61 -9.81
CA GLY A 184 4.74 3.48 -8.66
C GLY A 184 4.02 3.20 -7.34
N GLN A 185 4.67 3.50 -6.22
CA GLN A 185 4.17 3.19 -4.88
C GLN A 185 3.86 4.46 -4.07
N HIS A 186 2.65 4.50 -3.50
CA HIS A 186 2.11 5.67 -2.79
C HIS A 186 1.60 5.26 -1.41
N ARG A 187 2.26 5.76 -0.36
CA ARG A 187 1.77 5.67 1.02
C ARG A 187 0.96 6.92 1.34
N ALA A 188 -0.36 6.82 1.30
CA ALA A 188 -1.23 7.99 1.43
C ALA A 188 -2.65 7.71 1.93
N TRP A 189 -2.98 6.48 2.32
CA TRP A 189 -4.37 6.02 2.36
C TRP A 189 -4.81 5.60 3.75
N VAL A 190 -5.89 6.16 4.30
CA VAL A 190 -6.50 5.68 5.57
C VAL A 190 -7.92 5.19 5.34
N VAL A 191 -8.37 4.25 6.16
CA VAL A 191 -9.78 3.82 6.15
C VAL A 191 -10.67 4.98 6.60
N GLY A 192 -11.63 5.35 5.77
CA GLY A 192 -12.57 6.46 6.00
C GLY A 192 -13.85 6.32 5.19
N ARG A 193 -14.52 7.44 4.89
CA ARG A 193 -15.74 7.50 4.07
C ARG A 193 -15.59 8.56 3.00
N THR A 194 -16.04 8.26 1.78
CA THR A 194 -16.07 9.21 0.65
C THR A 194 -17.52 9.61 0.35
N ALA A 195 -17.71 10.70 -0.39
CA ALA A 195 -19.01 11.24 -0.78
C ALA A 195 -20.00 11.43 0.39
N ILE A 196 -19.49 11.88 1.54
CA ILE A 196 -20.25 12.02 2.80
C ILE A 196 -21.47 12.94 2.61
N GLY A 197 -22.63 12.48 3.09
CA GLY A 197 -23.90 13.20 2.99
C GLY A 197 -24.63 13.05 1.66
N THR A 198 -24.15 12.16 0.78
CA THR A 198 -24.77 11.87 -0.52
C THR A 198 -25.26 10.42 -0.59
N GLU A 199 -26.07 10.10 -1.61
CA GLU A 199 -26.49 8.72 -1.89
C GLU A 199 -25.35 7.78 -2.30
N LEU A 200 -24.18 8.34 -2.64
CA LEU A 200 -22.98 7.60 -3.02
C LEU A 200 -22.03 7.37 -1.84
N GLU A 201 -22.42 7.80 -0.64
CA GLU A 201 -21.60 7.67 0.55
C GLU A 201 -21.24 6.20 0.82
N GLN A 202 -19.94 5.93 0.94
CA GLN A 202 -19.42 4.59 1.18
C GLN A 202 -18.10 4.65 1.93
N GLU A 203 -17.77 3.53 2.57
CA GLU A 203 -16.43 3.32 3.10
C GLU A 203 -15.39 3.33 1.96
N ALA A 204 -14.21 3.90 2.21
CA ALA A 204 -13.15 4.02 1.22
C ALA A 204 -11.78 4.13 1.89
N LEU A 205 -10.73 4.03 1.08
CA LEU A 205 -9.41 4.53 1.46
C LEU A 205 -9.30 6.00 1.03
N ILE A 206 -9.14 6.89 2.01
CA ILE A 206 -9.11 8.34 1.80
C ILE A 206 -7.66 8.83 1.75
N GLN A 207 -7.37 9.75 0.83
CA GLN A 207 -6.05 10.38 0.77
C GLN A 207 -5.80 11.28 1.98
N VAL A 208 -4.68 11.04 2.68
CA VAL A 208 -4.19 11.87 3.80
C VAL A 208 -2.76 12.37 3.62
N LEU A 209 -2.00 11.83 2.67
CA LEU A 209 -0.66 12.32 2.34
C LEU A 209 -0.56 12.71 0.86
N PRO A 210 0.37 13.63 0.51
CA PRO A 210 0.54 14.05 -0.87
C PRO A 210 0.96 12.90 -1.79
N VAL A 211 0.29 12.78 -2.92
CA VAL A 211 0.61 11.84 -3.99
C VAL A 211 1.11 12.57 -5.23
N LEU A 212 1.81 11.86 -6.11
CA LEU A 212 2.29 12.40 -7.39
C LEU A 212 1.25 12.13 -8.48
N VAL A 213 0.80 13.17 -9.18
CA VAL A 213 -0.15 13.08 -10.30
C VAL A 213 0.41 13.78 -11.53
N THR A 214 -0.17 13.47 -12.68
CA THR A 214 -0.16 14.39 -13.84
C THR A 214 -1.58 14.90 -14.07
N ARG A 215 -1.72 16.00 -14.82
CA ARG A 215 -3.00 16.66 -15.10
C ARG A 215 -3.29 16.57 -16.60
N ASP A 216 -4.34 15.83 -16.97
CA ASP A 216 -4.73 15.51 -18.36
C ASP A 216 -5.29 16.75 -19.10
N ALA A 217 -4.47 17.78 -19.25
CA ALA A 217 -4.87 19.10 -19.76
C ALA A 217 -5.31 19.04 -21.22
N ASN A 218 -4.68 18.15 -22.00
CA ASN A 218 -5.00 17.92 -23.40
C ASN A 218 -6.16 16.92 -23.62
N ARG A 219 -6.69 16.31 -22.54
CA ARG A 219 -7.86 15.42 -22.52
C ARG A 219 -7.70 14.19 -23.42
N ASP A 220 -6.48 13.68 -23.55
CA ASP A 220 -6.17 12.55 -24.43
C ASP A 220 -6.25 11.18 -23.72
N PHE A 221 -6.51 11.21 -22.41
CA PHE A 221 -6.59 10.08 -21.50
C PHE A 221 -5.25 9.42 -21.15
N ARG A 222 -4.13 10.12 -21.34
CA ARG A 222 -2.78 9.62 -21.12
C ARG A 222 -2.12 10.37 -19.96
N ARG A 223 -0.96 9.86 -19.51
CA ARG A 223 -0.09 10.54 -18.54
C ARG A 223 1.04 11.31 -19.21
N ASP A 224 1.28 11.03 -20.49
CA ASP A 224 2.50 11.45 -21.18
C ASP A 224 2.40 12.92 -21.57
N GLY A 225 3.47 13.69 -21.34
CA GLY A 225 3.58 15.08 -21.79
C GLY A 225 3.14 16.13 -20.77
N ASP A 226 2.44 15.74 -19.71
CA ASP A 226 2.00 16.66 -18.65
C ASP A 226 3.02 16.73 -17.49
N PRO A 227 3.24 17.92 -16.90
CA PRO A 227 4.16 18.07 -15.78
C PRO A 227 3.64 17.37 -14.52
N PRO A 228 4.52 16.73 -13.73
CA PRO A 228 4.11 16.12 -12.48
C PRO A 228 3.78 17.17 -11.42
N GLU A 229 2.71 16.92 -10.66
CA GLU A 229 2.25 17.74 -9.53
C GLU A 229 2.17 16.86 -8.28
N ARG A 230 2.57 17.40 -7.12
CA ARG A 230 2.50 16.69 -5.83
C ARG A 230 1.61 17.44 -4.85
N GLY A 231 0.57 16.78 -4.35
CA GLY A 231 -0.42 17.44 -3.49
C GLY A 231 -1.51 16.52 -2.95
N ILE A 232 -2.46 17.14 -2.26
CA ILE A 232 -3.72 16.51 -1.83
C ILE A 232 -4.78 16.87 -2.87
N PHE A 233 -5.37 15.85 -3.50
CA PHE A 233 -6.27 16.00 -4.63
C PHE A 233 -7.65 15.38 -4.38
N LEU A 234 -7.90 14.90 -3.16
CA LEU A 234 -9.10 14.14 -2.80
C LEU A 234 -9.32 12.92 -3.71
N ILE A 235 -8.21 12.34 -4.15
CA ILE A 235 -8.21 11.03 -4.80
C ILE A 235 -8.51 10.02 -3.69
N ASP A 236 -9.48 9.14 -3.89
CA ASP A 236 -9.82 8.08 -2.93
C ASP A 236 -9.74 6.71 -3.62
N GLN A 237 -9.74 5.62 -2.83
CA GLN A 237 -10.01 4.28 -3.34
C GLN A 237 -11.36 3.76 -2.87
N HIS A 238 -12.32 3.65 -3.79
CA HIS A 238 -13.72 3.38 -3.46
C HIS A 238 -14.39 2.40 -4.44
N GLY A 239 -15.65 2.06 -4.18
CA GLY A 239 -16.47 1.23 -5.04
C GLY A 239 -17.13 2.02 -6.18
N GLY A 240 -17.35 1.33 -7.30
CA GLY A 240 -17.91 1.89 -8.53
C GLY A 240 -19.44 1.86 -8.63
N HIS A 241 -20.15 1.54 -7.54
CA HIS A 241 -21.61 1.42 -7.52
C HIS A 241 -22.18 0.47 -8.57
N ASP A 242 -21.48 -0.64 -8.81
CA ASP A 242 -21.86 -1.67 -9.78
C ASP A 242 -22.02 -1.12 -11.21
N ALA A 243 -21.23 -0.09 -11.55
CA ALA A 243 -21.20 0.48 -12.88
C ALA A 243 -20.86 -0.59 -13.95
N PRO A 244 -21.38 -0.43 -15.19
CA PRO A 244 -21.01 -1.29 -16.31
C PRO A 244 -19.50 -1.32 -16.51
N ARG A 245 -18.95 -2.47 -16.90
CA ARG A 245 -17.50 -2.63 -17.07
C ARG A 245 -16.93 -1.66 -18.11
N GLU A 246 -17.72 -1.34 -19.12
CA GLU A 246 -17.37 -0.48 -20.25
C GLU A 246 -17.66 1.00 -20.00
N ARG A 247 -18.03 1.37 -18.76
CA ARG A 247 -18.39 2.75 -18.41
C ARG A 247 -18.09 3.08 -16.95
N VAL A 248 -16.98 3.78 -16.72
CA VAL A 248 -16.66 4.41 -15.42
C VAL A 248 -17.57 5.63 -15.20
N GLY A 249 -17.82 6.41 -16.26
CA GLY A 249 -18.76 7.53 -16.26
C GLY A 249 -18.28 8.71 -15.41
N GLY A 250 -19.14 9.15 -14.48
CA GLY A 250 -18.81 10.21 -13.51
C GLY A 250 -18.09 9.70 -12.26
N ILE A 251 -17.87 8.40 -12.14
CA ILE A 251 -17.40 7.74 -10.92
C ILE A 251 -15.88 7.60 -11.01
N GLY A 252 -15.14 8.68 -10.74
CA GLY A 252 -13.67 8.65 -10.65
C GLY A 252 -12.98 9.81 -11.36
N ALA A 253 -12.86 10.94 -10.67
CA ALA A 253 -12.05 12.08 -11.09
C ALA A 253 -10.59 11.92 -10.59
N GLY A 254 -9.94 10.84 -11.00
CA GLY A 254 -8.58 10.46 -10.56
C GLY A 254 -8.53 9.40 -9.45
N CYS A 255 -9.67 9.08 -8.84
CA CYS A 255 -9.82 7.99 -7.85
C CYS A 255 -9.46 6.61 -8.42
N LEU A 256 -9.10 5.69 -7.53
CA LEU A 256 -8.90 4.28 -7.85
C LEU A 256 -10.20 3.54 -7.53
N VAL A 257 -10.88 3.02 -8.54
CA VAL A 257 -12.26 2.57 -8.38
C VAL A 257 -12.36 1.09 -8.66
N GLY A 258 -12.77 0.30 -7.66
CA GLY A 258 -13.16 -1.09 -7.87
C GLY A 258 -14.60 -1.18 -8.32
N ARG A 259 -14.88 -1.90 -9.40
CA ARG A 259 -16.17 -1.83 -10.11
C ARG A 259 -17.38 -2.18 -9.24
N SER A 260 -17.39 -3.38 -8.64
CA SER A 260 -18.55 -3.88 -7.90
C SER A 260 -18.56 -3.47 -6.44
N GLN A 261 -19.74 -3.20 -5.90
CA GLN A 261 -19.90 -2.86 -4.49
C GLN A 261 -19.61 -4.05 -3.57
N ALA A 262 -20.04 -5.25 -3.96
CA ALA A 262 -19.70 -6.47 -3.22
C ALA A 262 -18.17 -6.71 -3.17
N GLY A 263 -17.47 -6.45 -4.29
CA GLY A 263 -16.02 -6.56 -4.35
C GLY A 263 -15.33 -5.51 -3.49
N HIS A 264 -15.85 -4.28 -3.49
CA HIS A 264 -15.37 -3.21 -2.63
C HIS A 264 -15.58 -3.48 -1.14
N GLY A 265 -16.74 -3.98 -0.73
CA GLY A 265 -16.99 -4.42 0.63
C GLY A 265 -16.01 -5.52 1.08
N SER A 266 -15.71 -6.50 0.21
CA SER A 266 -14.71 -7.52 0.50
C SER A 266 -13.29 -6.96 0.62
N PHE A 267 -12.94 -5.98 -0.23
CA PHE A 267 -11.65 -5.27 -0.16
C PHE A 267 -11.50 -4.55 1.18
N MET A 268 -12.48 -3.73 1.57
CA MET A 268 -12.43 -2.98 2.84
C MET A 268 -12.43 -3.89 4.07
N ALA A 269 -13.21 -4.97 4.07
CA ALA A 269 -13.23 -5.94 5.16
C ALA A 269 -11.83 -6.53 5.42
N ARG A 270 -11.10 -6.91 4.36
CA ARG A 270 -9.74 -7.44 4.49
C ARG A 270 -8.73 -6.41 5.01
N LEU A 271 -8.90 -5.12 4.69
CA LEU A 271 -8.05 -4.07 5.25
C LEU A 271 -8.28 -3.89 6.76
N ARG A 272 -9.51 -4.11 7.25
CA ARG A 272 -9.83 -4.06 8.68
C ARG A 272 -9.31 -5.27 9.47
N ASP A 273 -9.07 -6.38 8.79
CA ASP A 273 -8.41 -7.54 9.39
C ASP A 273 -6.89 -7.37 9.50
N ASP A 274 -6.28 -6.42 8.76
CA ASP A 274 -4.84 -6.18 8.79
C ASP A 274 -4.38 -5.77 10.20
N PRO A 275 -3.42 -6.49 10.81
CA PRO A 275 -2.96 -6.21 12.16
C PRO A 275 -2.48 -4.77 12.36
N ARG A 276 -1.90 -4.12 11.34
CA ARG A 276 -1.41 -2.74 11.42
C ARG A 276 -2.57 -1.76 11.62
N TRP A 277 -3.70 -2.01 10.96
CA TRP A 277 -4.91 -1.22 11.16
C TRP A 277 -5.58 -1.54 12.51
N ARG A 278 -5.60 -2.81 12.92
CA ARG A 278 -6.22 -3.21 14.20
C ARG A 278 -5.56 -2.57 15.42
N VAL A 279 -4.24 -2.38 15.37
CA VAL A 279 -3.50 -1.69 16.46
C VAL A 279 -3.51 -0.18 16.30
N ASN A 280 -3.79 0.34 15.10
CA ASN A 280 -3.92 1.76 14.82
C ASN A 280 -4.92 2.01 13.68
N ALA A 281 -6.14 2.40 14.00
CA ALA A 281 -7.19 2.65 13.00
C ALA A 281 -6.85 3.81 12.03
N ALA A 282 -5.85 4.64 12.36
CA ALA A 282 -5.29 5.68 11.49
C ALA A 282 -4.06 5.20 10.69
N HIS A 283 -3.84 3.89 10.57
CA HIS A 283 -2.76 3.33 9.76
C HIS A 283 -2.86 3.81 8.31
N VAL A 284 -1.76 4.40 7.82
CA VAL A 284 -1.64 4.87 6.44
C VAL A 284 -1.13 3.74 5.56
N PHE A 285 -2.04 3.15 4.81
CA PHE A 285 -1.77 2.10 3.84
C PHE A 285 -0.97 2.61 2.63
N THR A 286 -0.24 1.67 2.06
CA THR A 286 0.57 1.84 0.85
C THR A 286 -0.10 1.13 -0.32
N THR A 287 -0.13 1.77 -1.49
CA THR A 287 -0.66 1.20 -2.74
C THR A 287 0.36 1.27 -3.84
N SER A 288 0.57 0.17 -4.55
CA SER A 288 1.42 0.10 -5.73
C SER A 288 0.58 0.05 -7.00
N ILE A 289 1.02 0.76 -8.04
CA ILE A 289 0.42 0.76 -9.37
C ILE A 289 1.48 0.30 -10.35
N LEU A 290 1.22 -0.84 -10.99
CA LEU A 290 2.04 -1.44 -12.03
C LEU A 290 1.29 -1.43 -13.36
N GLN A 291 1.99 -1.65 -14.46
CA GLN A 291 1.44 -1.93 -15.78
C GLN A 291 1.51 -3.43 -16.07
N ALA A 292 0.57 -3.98 -16.83
CA ALA A 292 0.54 -5.41 -17.18
C ALA A 292 1.87 -5.91 -17.77
N LYS A 293 2.51 -5.11 -18.64
CA LYS A 293 3.83 -5.41 -19.23
C LYS A 293 4.93 -5.60 -18.19
N GLU A 294 4.84 -4.95 -17.02
CA GLU A 294 5.82 -5.08 -15.95
C GLU A 294 5.65 -6.41 -15.19
N VAL A 295 4.47 -7.01 -15.27
CA VAL A 295 4.10 -8.29 -14.64
C VAL A 295 4.29 -9.48 -15.60
N ALA A 296 4.21 -9.25 -16.92
CA ALA A 296 4.25 -10.30 -17.93
C ALA A 296 5.54 -11.14 -17.92
N GLY A 297 6.68 -10.55 -17.56
CA GLY A 297 7.98 -11.25 -17.48
C GLY A 297 8.60 -11.50 -18.85
#